data_AF-A0A8D0FYW8-F1
#
_entry.id   AF-A0A8D0FYW8-F1
#
_cell.length_a   1.000
_cell.length_b   1.000
_cell.length_c   1.000
_cell.angle_alpha   90.00
_cell.angle_beta   90.00
_cell.angle_gamma   90.00
#
_symmetry.space_group_name_H-M   'P 1'
#
loop_
_entity.id
_entity.type
_entity.pdbx_description
1 polymer ?
#
loop_
_entity_poly.entity_id
_entity_poly.type
_entity_poly.pdbx_seq_one_letter_code
_entity_poly.pdbx_strand_id
1 'polypeptide(L)'
;MGGPRRLLLVSNSTLHGGGYLGHCQQHIKSFLGQRVKRVLFVPYALHDRDAYARTAREKFESLGYELDSLHESCDPVEAVRKSEAIFIGGGNTFRLLKALYDNSLIQEIRKRVLEDGIPYMGSSAGTNVATISINTTNDINILLPPKAFL
;
A
#
# COMPACT_ATOMS: atom_id res chain seq x y z
N MET A 1 -6.93 5.64 -24.33
CA MET A 1 -5.49 5.88 -24.15
C MET A 1 -5.26 6.08 -22.66
N GLY A 2 -4.77 5.07 -21.94
CA GLY A 2 -4.50 5.21 -20.50
C GLY A 2 -3.34 6.17 -20.28
N GLY A 3 -3.47 7.08 -19.31
CA GLY A 3 -2.41 8.01 -18.95
C GLY A 3 -1.13 7.30 -18.47
N PRO A 4 0.01 8.01 -18.37
CA PRO A 4 1.27 7.40 -17.92
C PRO A 4 1.12 6.84 -16.50
N ARG A 5 1.52 5.58 -16.31
CA ARG A 5 1.45 4.89 -15.01
C ARG A 5 2.39 5.57 -14.02
N ARG A 6 1.86 6.03 -12.90
CA ARG A 6 2.63 6.64 -11.80
C ARG A 6 2.77 5.64 -10.67
N LEU A 7 3.87 4.90 -10.66
CA LEU A 7 4.17 3.86 -9.67
C LEU A 7 5.49 4.17 -8.96
N LEU A 8 5.50 4.11 -7.63
CA LEU A 8 6.69 4.11 -6.79
C LEU A 8 6.74 2.81 -5.99
N LEU A 9 7.64 1.92 -6.36
CA LEU A 9 7.76 0.58 -5.78
C LEU A 9 9.04 0.50 -4.95
N VAL A 10 8.89 0.39 -3.63
CA VAL A 10 10.01 0.40 -2.68
C VAL A 10 10.23 -1.01 -2.16
N SER A 11 11.49 -1.47 -2.19
CA SER A 11 11.86 -2.85 -1.81
C SER A 11 11.66 -3.13 -0.32
N ASN A 12 12.02 -2.18 0.56
CA ASN A 12 11.84 -2.29 2.01
C ASN A 12 11.30 -0.99 2.62
N SER A 13 10.66 -1.08 3.79
CA SER A 13 10.12 0.12 4.47
C SER A 13 11.13 0.78 5.42
N THR A 14 12.23 0.10 5.74
CA THR A 14 13.22 0.56 6.73
C THR A 14 14.62 0.16 6.26
N LEU A 15 15.58 1.09 6.37
CA LEU A 15 17.00 0.82 6.19
C LEU A 15 17.67 0.82 7.58
N HIS A 16 18.67 -0.04 7.80
CA HIS A 16 19.39 -0.13 9.08
C HIS A 16 19.88 1.25 9.52
N GLY A 17 19.47 1.70 10.72
CA GLY A 17 19.83 3.00 11.29
C GLY A 17 18.94 4.19 10.88
N GLY A 18 17.89 3.99 10.09
CA GLY A 18 16.95 5.04 9.66
C GLY A 18 15.51 4.83 10.14
N GLY A 19 14.75 5.92 10.27
CA GLY A 19 13.31 5.87 10.55
C GLY A 19 12.49 5.29 9.38
N TYR A 20 11.23 4.93 9.64
CA TYR A 20 10.29 4.41 8.65
C TYR A 20 10.24 5.29 7.38
N LEU A 21 10.45 4.69 6.20
CA LEU A 21 10.56 5.35 4.89
C LEU A 21 11.57 6.51 4.81
N GLY A 22 12.53 6.58 5.73
CA GLY A 22 13.52 7.66 5.78
C GLY A 22 14.39 7.74 4.53
N HIS A 23 14.84 6.59 4.03
CA HIS A 23 15.73 6.51 2.87
C HIS A 23 15.08 6.95 1.55
N CYS A 24 13.75 6.88 1.44
CA CYS A 24 13.01 7.19 0.21
C CYS A 24 12.19 8.49 0.32
N GLN A 25 12.31 9.25 1.40
CA GLN A 25 11.46 10.42 1.65
C GLN A 25 11.50 11.50 0.55
N GLN A 26 12.68 11.75 -0.04
CA GLN A 26 12.81 12.71 -1.13
C GLN A 26 12.13 12.20 -2.40
N HIS A 27 12.23 10.90 -2.67
CA HIS A 27 11.53 10.26 -3.78
C HIS A 27 10.02 10.29 -3.57
N ILE A 28 9.52 10.06 -2.35
CA ILE A 28 8.08 10.16 -2.02
C ILE A 28 7.57 11.58 -2.32
N LYS A 29 8.27 12.61 -1.83
CA LYS A 29 7.89 14.01 -2.08
C LYS A 29 7.89 14.38 -3.56
N SER A 30 8.94 14.01 -4.28
CA SER A 30 9.04 14.27 -5.72
C SER A 30 7.96 13.51 -6.50
N PHE A 31 7.68 12.26 -6.10
CA PHE A 31 6.71 11.39 -6.76
C PHE A 31 5.27 11.84 -6.55
N LEU A 32 4.85 12.14 -5.31
CA LEU A 32 3.50 12.60 -5.01
C LEU A 32 3.29 14.05 -5.49
N GLY A 33 4.32 14.89 -5.38
CA GLY A 33 4.28 16.29 -5.74
C GLY A 33 3.35 17.10 -4.83
N GLN A 34 3.01 18.31 -5.24
CA GLN A 34 2.15 19.23 -4.46
C GLN A 34 0.65 19.07 -4.74
N ARG A 35 0.28 18.31 -5.78
CA ARG A 35 -1.13 18.11 -6.16
C ARG A 35 -1.85 17.13 -5.24
N VAL A 36 -1.12 16.13 -4.74
CA VAL A 36 -1.62 15.21 -3.72
C VAL A 36 -1.55 15.91 -2.39
N LYS A 37 -2.67 16.00 -1.69
CA LYS A 37 -2.75 16.46 -0.31
C LYS A 37 -2.94 15.28 0.64
N ARG A 38 -3.65 14.25 0.19
CA ARG A 38 -4.10 13.14 1.02
C ARG A 38 -3.81 11.79 0.40
N VAL A 39 -3.21 10.90 1.18
CA VAL A 39 -2.83 9.55 0.76
C VAL A 39 -3.72 8.54 1.48
N LEU A 40 -4.35 7.65 0.71
CA LEU A 40 -5.08 6.52 1.26
C LEU A 40 -4.11 5.37 1.53
N PHE A 41 -3.98 4.98 2.79
CA PHE A 41 -3.09 3.91 3.23
C PHE A 41 -3.81 2.57 3.39
N VAL A 42 -3.22 1.49 2.87
CA VAL A 42 -3.73 0.12 2.97
C VAL A 42 -2.84 -0.71 3.90
N PRO A 43 -3.21 -0.87 5.19
CA PRO A 43 -2.37 -1.54 6.20
C PRO A 43 -2.60 -3.06 6.31
N TYR A 44 -3.29 -3.70 5.37
CA TYR A 44 -3.74 -5.08 5.53
C TYR A 44 -2.63 -6.14 5.54
N ALA A 45 -1.40 -5.78 5.19
CA ALA A 45 -0.26 -6.68 5.25
C ALA A 45 0.15 -7.05 6.70
N LEU A 46 -0.25 -6.26 7.70
CA LEU A 46 0.03 -6.50 9.13
C LEU A 46 -1.25 -6.77 9.93
N HIS A 47 -1.08 -7.32 11.15
CA HIS A 47 -2.20 -7.64 12.04
C HIS A 47 -2.64 -6.43 12.85
N ASP A 48 -1.67 -5.73 13.44
CA ASP A 48 -1.88 -4.48 14.17
C ASP A 48 -1.93 -3.31 13.18
N ARG A 49 -3.13 -3.07 12.65
CA ARG A 49 -3.38 -2.05 11.62
C ARG A 49 -3.38 -0.65 12.21
N ASP A 50 -3.82 -0.49 13.47
CA ASP A 50 -3.90 0.80 14.14
C ASP A 50 -2.51 1.35 14.45
N ALA A 51 -1.61 0.51 15.01
CA ALA A 51 -0.22 0.91 15.20
C ALA A 51 0.45 1.22 13.87
N TYR A 52 0.20 0.40 12.84
CA TYR A 52 0.80 0.62 11.53
C TYR A 52 0.33 1.93 10.88
N ALA A 53 -0.97 2.22 10.94
CA ALA A 53 -1.56 3.46 10.46
C ALA A 53 -1.01 4.67 11.20
N ARG A 54 -0.82 4.58 12.53
CA ARG A 54 -0.21 5.66 13.32
C ARG A 54 1.20 5.99 12.83
N THR A 55 2.07 4.98 12.69
CA THR A 55 3.45 5.18 12.20
C THR A 55 3.48 5.73 10.78
N ALA A 56 2.62 5.22 9.88
CA ALA A 56 2.53 5.73 8.52
C ALA A 56 2.04 7.18 8.50
N ARG A 57 1.02 7.50 9.30
CA ARG A 57 0.45 8.84 9.41
C ARG A 57 1.48 9.87 9.86
N GLU A 58 2.17 9.60 10.97
CA GLU A 58 3.26 10.46 11.47
C GLU A 58 4.31 10.73 10.39
N LYS A 59 4.69 9.70 9.61
CA LYS A 59 5.67 9.85 8.55
C LYS A 59 5.16 10.69 7.38
N PHE A 60 3.94 10.48 6.93
CA PHE A 60 3.39 11.25 5.79
C PHE A 60 3.08 12.69 6.19
N GLU A 61 2.62 12.93 7.42
CA GLU A 61 2.43 14.28 7.97
C GLU A 61 3.77 15.04 8.02
N SER A 62 4.86 14.39 8.45
CA SER A 62 6.19 15.01 8.42
C SER A 62 6.66 15.37 7.01
N LEU A 63 6.06 14.79 5.98
CA LEU A 63 6.34 15.09 4.57
C LEU A 63 5.37 16.11 3.97
N GLY A 64 4.33 16.53 4.72
CA GLY A 64 3.32 17.50 4.27
C GLY A 64 2.11 16.87 3.58
N TYR A 65 1.85 15.58 3.82
CA TYR A 65 0.68 14.87 3.30
C TYR A 65 -0.19 14.36 4.45
N GLU A 66 -1.50 14.52 4.31
CA GLU A 66 -2.47 13.87 5.18
C GLU A 66 -2.57 12.38 4.81
N LEU A 67 -2.90 11.54 5.80
CA LEU A 67 -3.02 10.10 5.59
C LEU A 67 -4.25 9.53 6.28
N ASP A 68 -5.14 8.96 5.47
CA ASP A 68 -6.30 8.20 5.92
C ASP A 68 -6.01 6.72 5.82
N SER A 69 -6.40 5.95 6.83
CA SER A 69 -6.20 4.51 6.80
C SER A 69 -7.46 3.78 6.34
N LEU A 70 -7.31 2.89 5.37
CA LEU A 70 -8.43 2.21 4.74
C LEU A 70 -9.18 1.28 5.71
N HIS A 71 -8.52 0.74 6.74
CA HIS A 71 -9.18 -0.12 7.73
C HIS A 71 -10.07 0.66 8.72
N GLU A 72 -9.93 1.98 8.78
CA GLU A 72 -10.78 2.88 9.58
C GLU A 72 -12.02 3.34 8.78
N SER A 73 -12.07 3.06 7.47
CA SER A 73 -13.18 3.49 6.60
C SER A 73 -14.42 2.61 6.76
N CYS A 74 -15.59 3.26 6.87
CA CYS A 74 -16.89 2.60 6.85
C CYS A 74 -17.21 1.98 5.48
N ASP A 75 -16.69 2.58 4.41
CA ASP A 75 -16.82 2.09 3.02
C ASP A 75 -15.44 2.10 2.36
N PRO A 76 -14.73 0.96 2.39
CA PRO A 76 -13.40 0.85 1.80
C PRO A 76 -13.38 1.06 0.28
N VAL A 77 -14.44 0.65 -0.42
CA VAL A 77 -14.53 0.80 -1.89
C VAL A 77 -14.64 2.28 -2.25
N GLU A 78 -15.51 3.01 -1.57
CA GLU A 78 -15.69 4.43 -1.82
C GLU A 78 -14.46 5.25 -1.42
N ALA A 79 -13.76 4.87 -0.34
CA ALA A 79 -12.49 5.49 0.02
C ALA A 79 -11.44 5.36 -1.10
N VAL A 80 -11.33 4.17 -1.72
CA VAL A 80 -10.44 3.97 -2.87
C VAL A 80 -10.85 4.87 -4.04
N ARG A 81 -12.14 4.93 -4.37
CA ARG A 81 -12.65 5.74 -5.49
C ARG A 81 -12.33 7.23 -5.35
N LYS A 82 -12.36 7.75 -4.12
CA LYS A 82 -12.10 9.16 -3.80
C LYS A 82 -10.62 9.50 -3.56
N SER A 83 -9.75 8.50 -3.48
CA SER A 83 -8.34 8.72 -3.12
C SER A 83 -7.57 9.53 -4.17
N GLU A 84 -6.73 10.45 -3.71
CA GLU A 84 -5.82 11.22 -4.58
C GLU A 84 -4.52 10.46 -4.87
N ALA A 85 -4.13 9.57 -3.96
CA ALA A 85 -3.01 8.64 -4.08
C ALA A 85 -3.25 7.43 -3.18
N ILE A 86 -2.68 6.29 -3.54
CA ILE A 86 -2.78 5.04 -2.78
C ILE A 86 -1.38 4.61 -2.32
N PHE A 87 -1.25 4.30 -1.04
CA PHE A 87 -0.06 3.67 -0.48
C PHE A 87 -0.41 2.30 0.12
N ILE A 88 0.22 1.23 -0.36
CA ILE A 88 0.07 -0.12 0.22
C ILE A 88 1.32 -0.50 1.01
N GLY A 89 1.11 -0.77 2.29
CA GLY A 89 2.16 -1.12 3.24
C GLY A 89 2.77 -2.51 3.02
N GLY A 90 3.95 -2.71 3.58
CA GLY A 90 4.66 -3.99 3.62
C GLY A 90 4.20 -4.88 4.78
N GLY A 91 4.54 -6.16 4.73
CA GLY A 91 4.11 -7.18 5.68
C GLY A 91 3.92 -8.52 4.96
N ASN A 92 2.89 -9.29 5.32
CA ASN A 92 2.60 -10.56 4.65
C ASN A 92 1.71 -10.36 3.41
N THR A 93 2.25 -10.74 2.24
CA THR A 93 1.60 -10.62 0.92
C THR A 93 0.30 -11.41 0.83
N PHE A 94 0.23 -12.62 1.40
CA PHE A 94 -0.98 -13.45 1.34
C PHE A 94 -2.12 -12.85 2.15
N ARG A 95 -1.83 -12.35 3.36
CA ARG A 95 -2.80 -11.63 4.19
C ARG A 95 -3.32 -10.39 3.49
N LEU A 96 -2.41 -9.59 2.92
CA LEU A 96 -2.77 -8.41 2.13
C LEU A 96 -3.70 -8.78 0.98
N LEU A 97 -3.32 -9.78 0.17
CA LEU A 97 -4.10 -10.18 -0.99
C LEU A 97 -5.49 -10.68 -0.59
N LYS A 98 -5.58 -11.53 0.45
CA LYS A 98 -6.87 -11.99 0.97
C LYS A 98 -7.76 -10.82 1.38
N ALA A 99 -7.23 -9.87 2.15
CA ALA A 99 -8.01 -8.71 2.59
C ALA A 99 -8.48 -7.84 1.42
N LEU A 100 -7.65 -7.66 0.39
CA LEU A 100 -8.04 -6.92 -0.82
C LEU A 100 -9.17 -7.61 -1.58
N TYR A 101 -9.19 -8.95 -1.64
CA TYR A 101 -10.31 -9.71 -2.21
C TYR A 101 -11.56 -9.63 -1.35
N ASP A 102 -11.45 -9.90 -0.05
CA ASP A 102 -12.58 -9.89 0.89
C ASP A 102 -13.32 -8.53 0.86
N ASN A 103 -12.59 -7.43 0.67
CA ASN A 103 -13.14 -6.07 0.62
C ASN A 103 -13.43 -5.57 -0.80
N SER A 104 -13.33 -6.42 -1.83
CA SER A 104 -13.59 -6.07 -3.25
C SER A 104 -12.76 -4.90 -3.78
N LEU A 105 -11.52 -4.74 -3.30
CA LEU A 105 -10.70 -3.55 -3.58
C LEU A 105 -9.85 -3.65 -4.85
N ILE A 106 -9.56 -4.87 -5.31
CA ILE A 106 -8.61 -5.11 -6.41
C ILE A 106 -9.00 -4.33 -7.68
N GLN A 107 -10.26 -4.43 -8.10
CA GLN A 107 -10.72 -3.78 -9.34
C GLN A 107 -10.75 -2.26 -9.21
N GLU A 108 -11.16 -1.75 -8.05
CA GLU A 108 -11.23 -0.31 -7.79
C GLU A 108 -9.84 0.32 -7.75
N ILE A 109 -8.88 -0.31 -7.05
CA ILE A 109 -7.48 0.14 -7.04
C ILE A 109 -6.92 0.13 -8.47
N ARG A 110 -7.14 -0.96 -9.21
CA ARG A 110 -6.68 -1.08 -10.60
C ARG A 110 -7.23 0.05 -11.48
N LYS A 111 -8.53 0.34 -11.38
CA LYS A 111 -9.19 1.42 -12.12
C LYS A 111 -8.56 2.77 -11.80
N ARG A 112 -8.48 3.11 -10.52
CA ARG A 112 -7.90 4.39 -10.06
C ARG A 112 -6.46 4.58 -10.55
N VAL A 113 -5.65 3.53 -10.51
CA VAL A 113 -4.23 3.61 -10.89
C VAL A 113 -4.03 3.62 -12.41
N LEU A 114 -4.76 2.77 -13.15
CA LEU A 114 -4.52 2.57 -14.59
C LEU A 114 -5.34 3.49 -15.49
N GLU A 115 -6.56 3.83 -15.08
CA GLU A 115 -7.49 4.65 -15.87
C GLU A 115 -7.39 6.11 -15.44
N ASP A 116 -7.47 6.38 -14.14
CA ASP A 116 -7.46 7.75 -13.60
C ASP A 116 -6.04 8.28 -13.34
N GLY A 117 -5.04 7.41 -13.38
CA GLY A 117 -3.61 7.79 -13.31
C GLY A 117 -3.16 8.33 -11.97
N ILE A 118 -3.85 7.99 -10.86
CA ILE A 118 -3.42 8.44 -9.54
C ILE A 118 -2.11 7.77 -9.12
N PRO A 119 -1.27 8.43 -8.30
CA PRO A 119 -0.06 7.83 -7.78
C PRO A 119 -0.35 6.58 -6.95
N TYR A 120 0.37 5.51 -7.27
CA TYR A 120 0.44 4.32 -6.44
C TYR A 120 1.83 4.17 -5.85
N MET A 121 1.89 3.97 -4.54
CA MET A 121 3.10 3.62 -3.82
C MET A 121 2.93 2.24 -3.18
N GLY A 122 3.92 1.37 -3.34
CA GLY A 122 3.98 0.07 -2.68
C GLY A 122 5.27 -0.11 -1.91
N SER A 123 5.22 -0.76 -0.75
CA SER A 123 6.42 -1.20 -0.04
C SER A 123 6.37 -2.70 0.20
N SER A 124 7.45 -3.43 -0.12
CA SER A 124 7.56 -4.88 0.08
C SER A 124 6.34 -5.64 -0.48
N ALA A 125 5.47 -6.22 0.36
CA ALA A 125 4.20 -6.84 -0.07
C ALA A 125 3.35 -5.93 -0.97
N GLY A 126 3.30 -4.63 -0.69
CA GLY A 126 2.63 -3.63 -1.53
C GLY A 126 3.21 -3.50 -2.94
N THR A 127 4.49 -3.83 -3.13
CA THR A 127 5.12 -3.90 -4.45
C THR A 127 4.70 -5.19 -5.18
N ASN A 128 4.60 -6.31 -4.47
CA ASN A 128 4.21 -7.59 -5.05
C ASN A 128 2.77 -7.59 -5.58
N VAL A 129 1.82 -6.98 -4.85
CA VAL A 129 0.42 -6.91 -5.31
C VAL A 129 0.20 -5.95 -6.48
N ALA A 130 1.19 -5.12 -6.82
CA ALA A 130 1.13 -4.22 -7.98
C ALA A 130 1.52 -4.91 -9.30
N THR A 131 2.01 -6.16 -9.25
CA THR A 131 2.41 -6.93 -10.45
C THR A 131 1.28 -7.83 -10.95
N ILE A 132 1.49 -8.50 -12.10
CA ILE A 132 0.51 -9.40 -12.72
C ILE A 132 0.22 -10.63 -11.82
N SER A 133 1.17 -11.03 -10.98
CA SER A 133 1.03 -12.15 -10.05
C SER A 133 1.96 -12.01 -8.85
N ILE A 134 1.54 -12.46 -7.67
CA ILE A 134 2.39 -12.48 -6.47
C ILE A 134 3.39 -13.66 -6.43
N ASN A 135 3.59 -14.37 -7.54
CA ASN A 135 4.41 -15.60 -7.60
C ASN A 135 5.89 -15.38 -7.26
N THR A 136 6.33 -14.13 -7.16
CA THR A 136 7.69 -13.74 -6.75
C THR A 136 7.78 -13.30 -5.29
N THR A 137 6.72 -13.49 -4.49
CA THR A 137 6.78 -13.16 -3.05
C THR A 137 7.63 -14.17 -2.29
N ASN A 138 8.46 -13.67 -1.37
CA ASN A 138 9.25 -14.48 -0.45
C ASN A 138 8.47 -14.84 0.82
N ASP A 139 7.22 -14.37 0.95
CA ASP A 139 6.41 -14.59 2.13
C ASP A 139 5.91 -16.04 2.22
N ILE A 140 5.90 -16.59 3.43
CA ILE A 140 5.24 -17.85 3.72
C ILE A 140 3.72 -17.65 3.67
N ASN A 141 3.02 -18.59 3.05
CA ASN A 141 1.56 -18.60 3.02
C ASN A 141 0.98 -19.02 4.37
N ILE A 142 0.80 -18.05 5.26
CA ILE A 142 0.24 -18.27 6.61
C ILE A 142 -1.28 -18.55 6.61
N LEU A 143 -1.96 -18.39 5.48
CA LEU A 143 -3.41 -18.59 5.35
C LEU A 143 -3.77 -20.02 4.95
N LEU A 144 -2.82 -20.75 4.36
CA LEU A 144 -2.90 -22.18 4.16
C LEU A 144 -2.14 -22.85 5.31
N PRO A 145 -2.76 -23.74 6.10
CA PRO A 145 -1.99 -24.48 7.08
C PRO A 145 -0.87 -25.24 6.37
N PRO A 146 0.35 -25.31 6.94
CA PRO A 146 1.35 -26.25 6.44
C PRO A 146 0.68 -27.62 6.42
N LYS A 147 0.65 -28.27 5.25
CA LYS A 147 0.09 -29.61 5.14
C LYS A 147 0.75 -30.49 6.21
N ALA A 148 -0.08 -31.22 6.94
CA ALA A 148 0.37 -32.09 8.02
C ALA A 148 1.33 -33.17 7.51
N PHE A 149 2.16 -33.63 8.42
CA PHE A 149 3.28 -34.56 8.27
C PHE A 149 2.82 -36.02 8.02
N LEU A 150 2.12 -36.26 6.90
CA LEU A 150 1.86 -37.59 6.33
C LEU A 150 2.07 -37.54 4.81
#